data_AF-A0A9J6B6J3-F1
#
_entry.id   AF-A0A9J6B6J3-F1
#
_cell.length_a   1.000
_cell.length_b   1.000
_cell.length_c   1.000
_cell.angle_alpha   90.00
_cell.angle_beta   90.00
_cell.angle_gamma   90.00
#
_symmetry.space_group_name_H-M   'P 1'
#
loop_
_entity.id
_entity.type
_entity.pdbx_description
1 polymer ?
#
loop_
_entity_poly.entity_id
_entity_poly.type
_entity_poly.pdbx_seq_one_letter_code
_entity_poly.pdbx_strand_id
1 'polypeptide(L)'
;MMYKSKKNYRVFFLQLAGKGVLLKDIRDADPFLYCSCKEILNMNSKIVDQDVLGLTFVCEVELLGLRREIELCPNGKDIILDSKIMEYYVTLAIQLRYVTLIA
;
A
#
# COMPACT_ATOMS: atom_id res chain seq x y z
N MET A 1 29.39 -3.19 18.00
CA MET A 1 29.07 -2.35 16.83
C MET A 1 27.58 -2.03 16.88
N MET A 2 27.20 -0.86 17.39
CA MET A 2 25.79 -0.50 17.58
C MET A 2 25.17 -0.19 16.22
N TYR A 3 24.17 -0.97 15.80
CA TYR A 3 23.32 -0.60 14.68
C TYR A 3 22.61 0.70 15.06
N LYS A 4 23.05 1.83 14.50
CA LYS A 4 22.27 3.06 14.52
C LYS A 4 20.99 2.75 13.74
N SER A 5 19.90 2.47 14.45
CA SER A 5 18.56 2.50 13.89
C SER A 5 18.36 3.91 13.33
N LYS A 6 18.52 4.08 12.02
CA LYS A 6 18.18 5.32 11.31
C LYS A 6 16.67 5.48 11.49
N LYS A 7 16.27 6.27 12.47
CA LYS A 7 14.88 6.70 12.63
C LYS A 7 14.47 7.41 11.34
N ASN A 8 13.67 6.75 10.51
CA ASN A 8 13.23 7.29 9.22
C ASN A 8 11.99 8.17 9.44
N TYR A 9 12.24 9.46 9.69
CA TYR A 9 11.19 10.46 9.92
C TYR A 9 10.55 11.02 8.65
N ARG A 10 10.95 10.53 7.47
CA ARG A 10 10.53 11.11 6.19
C ARG A 10 9.01 11.07 6.02
N VAL A 11 8.41 9.91 6.28
CA VAL A 11 6.95 9.72 6.19
C VAL A 11 6.22 10.65 7.16
N PHE A 12 6.71 10.74 8.40
CA PHE A 12 6.14 11.62 9.41
C PHE A 12 6.14 13.10 8.98
N PHE A 13 7.25 13.60 8.44
CA PHE A 13 7.30 14.98 7.94
C PHE A 13 6.42 15.20 6.71
N LEU A 14 6.24 14.20 5.85
CA LEU A 14 5.31 14.30 4.72
C LEU A 14 3.86 14.42 5.19
N GLN A 15 3.46 13.65 6.19
CA GLN A 15 2.14 13.74 6.82
C GLN A 15 1.90 15.13 7.42
N LEU A 16 2.85 15.65 8.20
CA LEU A 16 2.76 17.01 8.78
C LEU A 16 2.67 18.11 7.73
N ALA A 17 3.32 17.92 6.57
CA ALA A 17 3.28 18.87 5.46
C ALA A 17 2.02 18.72 4.58
N GLY A 18 1.11 17.80 4.89
CA GLY A 18 -0.06 17.48 4.06
C GLY A 18 0.32 16.92 2.68
N LYS A 19 1.50 16.32 2.54
CA LYS A 19 1.99 15.74 1.29
C LYS A 19 1.71 14.24 1.24
N GLY A 20 1.37 13.75 0.05
CA GLY A 20 1.21 12.33 -0.18
C GLY A 20 2.51 11.55 0.05
N VAL A 21 2.37 10.35 0.61
CA VAL A 21 3.45 9.39 0.78
C VAL A 21 3.55 8.50 -0.46
N LEU A 22 4.77 8.34 -1.00
CA LEU A 22 5.04 7.49 -2.17
C LEU A 22 5.72 6.19 -1.76
N LEU A 23 5.73 5.20 -2.65
CA LEU A 23 6.38 3.90 -2.44
C LEU A 23 7.84 4.02 -1.97
N LYS A 24 8.61 4.96 -2.54
CA LYS A 24 10.01 5.18 -2.13
C LYS A 24 10.16 5.70 -0.70
N ASP A 25 9.14 6.40 -0.18
CA ASP A 25 9.18 7.01 1.14
C ASP A 25 8.97 5.96 2.23
N ILE A 26 8.25 4.88 1.91
CA ILE A 26 7.96 3.78 2.84
C ILE A 26 9.06 2.72 2.89
N ARG A 27 10.02 2.74 1.96
CA ARG A 27 11.06 1.69 1.86
C ARG A 27 11.77 1.40 3.17
N ASP A 28 12.21 2.43 3.89
CA ASP A 28 12.90 2.25 5.17
C ASP A 28 11.97 2.48 6.38
N ALA A 29 10.71 2.88 6.18
CA ALA A 29 9.72 3.09 7.24
C ALA A 29 8.84 1.85 7.48
N ASP A 30 8.49 1.14 6.42
CA ASP A 30 7.81 -0.16 6.42
C ASP A 30 8.33 -1.02 5.25
N PRO A 31 9.46 -1.72 5.46
CA PRO A 31 10.06 -2.57 4.43
C PRO A 31 9.15 -3.71 3.96
N PHE A 32 8.25 -4.19 4.83
CA PHE A 32 7.36 -5.29 4.50
C PHE A 32 6.29 -4.83 3.50
N LEU A 33 5.61 -3.72 3.80
CA LEU A 33 4.66 -3.11 2.87
C LEU A 33 5.35 -2.70 1.56
N TYR A 34 6.56 -2.12 1.64
CA TYR A 34 7.35 -1.79 0.46
C TYR A 34 7.60 -3.01 -0.43
N CYS A 35 8.04 -4.13 0.14
CA CYS A 35 8.28 -5.37 -0.60
C CYS A 35 6.99 -5.91 -1.22
N SER A 36 5.89 -5.97 -0.46
CA SER A 36 4.60 -6.43 -0.98
C SER A 36 4.10 -5.56 -2.13
N CYS A 37 4.15 -4.23 -2.00
CA CYS A 37 3.80 -3.32 -3.09
C CYS A 37 4.72 -3.50 -4.31
N LYS A 38 6.02 -3.76 -4.09
CA LYS A 38 6.97 -4.05 -5.17
C LYS A 38 6.68 -5.37 -5.87
N GLU A 39 6.30 -6.40 -5.13
CA GLU A 39 5.90 -7.68 -5.69
C GLU A 39 4.68 -7.53 -6.59
N ILE A 40 3.66 -6.79 -6.13
CA ILE A 40 2.50 -6.43 -6.95
C ILE A 40 3.00 -5.75 -8.23
N LEU A 41 3.72 -4.63 -8.16
CA LEU A 41 4.19 -3.91 -9.36
C LEU A 41 5.06 -4.75 -10.32
N ASN A 42 5.72 -5.80 -9.82
CA ASN A 42 6.56 -6.68 -10.63
C ASN A 42 5.83 -7.96 -11.09
N MET A 43 4.57 -8.17 -10.73
CA MET A 43 3.80 -9.32 -11.19
C MET A 43 3.67 -9.29 -12.71
N ASN A 44 3.70 -10.48 -13.31
CA ASN A 44 3.54 -10.63 -14.74
C ASN A 44 2.13 -10.21 -15.15
N SER A 45 2.01 -9.25 -16.08
CA SER A 45 0.72 -8.74 -16.57
C SER A 45 -0.19 -9.86 -17.07
N LYS A 46 0.35 -10.89 -17.72
CA LYS A 46 -0.45 -12.03 -18.20
C LYS A 46 -1.14 -12.80 -17.08
N ILE A 47 -0.57 -12.82 -15.87
CA ILE A 47 -1.14 -13.51 -14.71
C ILE A 47 -2.22 -12.63 -14.09
N VAL A 48 -1.95 -11.33 -13.94
CA VAL A 48 -2.87 -10.37 -13.32
C VAL A 48 -4.09 -10.15 -14.21
N ASP A 49 -3.90 -9.99 -15.52
CA ASP A 49 -5.00 -9.78 -16.48
C ASP A 49 -5.92 -11.01 -16.63
N GLN A 50 -5.49 -12.18 -16.16
CA GLN A 50 -6.29 -13.40 -16.13
C GLN A 50 -7.13 -13.54 -14.85
N ASP A 51 -7.05 -12.58 -13.92
CA ASP A 51 -7.74 -12.58 -12.63
C ASP A 51 -7.51 -13.85 -11.80
N VAL A 52 -6.37 -14.51 -11.97
CA VAL A 52 -6.05 -15.78 -11.27
C VAL A 52 -5.89 -15.56 -9.77
N LEU A 53 -5.49 -14.35 -9.36
CA LEU A 53 -5.22 -13.98 -7.97
C LEU A 53 -6.45 -13.42 -7.25
N GLY A 54 -7.55 -13.13 -7.97
CA GLY A 54 -8.77 -12.57 -7.40
C GLY A 54 -8.56 -11.25 -6.64
N LEU A 55 -7.59 -10.45 -7.06
CA LEU A 55 -7.25 -9.19 -6.38
C LEU A 55 -8.25 -8.11 -6.79
N THR A 56 -8.84 -7.44 -5.80
CA THR A 56 -9.74 -6.31 -5.99
C THR A 56 -9.20 -5.07 -5.29
N PHE A 57 -9.88 -3.92 -5.38
CA PHE A 57 -9.45 -2.67 -4.75
C PHE A 57 -9.79 -2.63 -3.25
N VAL A 58 -9.27 -3.62 -2.54
CA VAL A 58 -9.54 -3.89 -1.14
C VAL A 58 -8.25 -4.22 -0.40
N CYS A 59 -8.11 -3.72 0.82
CA CYS A 59 -7.03 -4.08 1.71
C CYS A 59 -7.57 -4.65 3.03
N GLU A 60 -7.01 -5.79 3.44
CA GLU A 60 -7.15 -6.25 4.81
C GLU A 60 -6.19 -5.49 5.73
N VAL A 61 -6.74 -4.90 6.77
CA VAL A 61 -5.98 -4.17 7.78
C VAL A 61 -6.34 -4.65 9.17
N GLU A 62 -5.35 -4.74 10.03
CA GLU A 62 -5.56 -5.00 11.45
C GLU A 62 -5.62 -3.67 12.19
N LEU A 63 -6.78 -3.38 12.79
CA LEU A 63 -7.03 -2.17 13.55
C LEU A 63 -7.52 -2.56 14.95
N LEU A 64 -6.76 -2.18 15.97
CA LEU A 64 -7.09 -2.47 17.38
C LEU A 64 -7.30 -3.98 17.64
N GLY A 65 -6.50 -4.84 17.00
CA GLY A 65 -6.58 -6.29 17.11
C GLY A 65 -7.74 -6.94 16.33
N LEU A 66 -8.50 -6.16 15.55
CA LEU A 66 -9.56 -6.65 14.68
C LEU A 66 -9.12 -6.55 13.22
N ARG A 67 -9.24 -7.65 12.49
CA ARG A 67 -9.07 -7.64 11.03
C ARG A 67 -10.31 -7.03 10.39
N ARG A 68 -10.09 -6.06 9.50
CA ARG A 68 -11.12 -5.39 8.73
C ARG A 68 -10.71 -5.35 7.27
N GLU A 69 -11.72 -5.49 6.44
CA GLU A 69 -11.61 -5.32 5.00
C GLU A 69 -12.03 -3.87 4.69
N ILE A 70 -11.14 -3.09 4.05
CA ILE A 70 -11.40 -1.70 3.69
C ILE A 70 -11.22 -1.54 2.18
N GLU A 71 -12.24 -0.97 1.54
CA GLU A 71 -12.16 -0.60 0.12
C GLU A 71 -11.25 0.61 -0.07
N LEU A 72 -10.38 0.54 -1.08
CA LEU A 72 -9.42 1.59 -1.42
C LEU A 72 -10.08 2.76 -2.17
N CYS A 73 -11.21 2.51 -2.80
CA CYS A 73 -12.04 3.46 -3.52
C CYS A 73 -13.51 3.00 -3.49
N PRO A 74 -14.49 3.87 -3.81
CA PRO A 74 -15.89 3.46 -3.85
C PRO A 74 -16.14 2.27 -4.79
N ASN A 75 -16.84 1.25 -4.29
CA ASN A 75 -17.10 -0.01 -4.99
C ASN A 75 -15.81 -0.77 -5.34
N GLY A 76 -14.78 -0.65 -4.52
CA GLY A 76 -13.47 -1.26 -4.79
C GLY A 76 -13.52 -2.79 -4.88
N LYS A 77 -14.48 -3.42 -4.19
CA LYS A 77 -14.74 -4.87 -4.27
C LYS A 77 -15.14 -5.34 -5.67
N ASP A 78 -15.78 -4.48 -6.45
CA ASP A 78 -16.24 -4.80 -7.80
C ASP A 78 -15.20 -4.48 -8.88
N ILE A 79 -14.06 -3.89 -8.49
CA ILE A 79 -12.97 -3.51 -9.40
C ILE A 79 -11.90 -4.58 -9.33
N ILE A 80 -11.84 -5.42 -10.37
CA ILE A 80 -10.79 -6.41 -10.56
C ILE A 80 -9.48 -5.71 -10.91
N LEU A 81 -8.40 -6.09 -10.24
CA LEU A 81 -7.07 -5.59 -10.48
C LEU A 81 -6.52 -6.15 -11.81
N ASP A 82 -6.26 -5.27 -12.77
CA ASP A 82 -5.54 -5.59 -14.01
C ASP A 82 -4.19 -4.88 -14.07
N SER A 83 -3.35 -5.25 -15.04
CA SER A 83 -2.00 -4.68 -15.19
C SER A 83 -1.95 -3.16 -15.41
N LYS A 84 -3.05 -2.55 -15.87
CA LYS A 84 -3.10 -1.10 -16.17
C LYS A 84 -3.34 -0.28 -14.92
N ILE A 85 -3.95 -0.86 -13.88
CA ILE A 85 -4.38 -0.13 -12.68
C ILE A 85 -3.59 -0.52 -11.42
N MET A 86 -2.57 -1.38 -11.53
CA MET A 86 -1.71 -1.80 -10.41
C MET A 86 -0.97 -0.66 -9.73
N GLU A 87 -0.42 0.29 -10.49
CA GLU A 87 0.24 1.47 -9.92
C GLU A 87 -0.73 2.32 -9.09
N TYR A 88 -1.97 2.41 -9.57
CA TYR A 88 -3.02 3.14 -8.87
C TYR A 88 -3.45 2.41 -7.59
N TYR A 89 -3.63 1.09 -7.66
CA TYR A 89 -3.89 0.23 -6.49
C TYR A 89 -2.82 0.42 -5.40
N VAL A 90 -1.53 0.32 -5.77
CA VAL A 90 -0.42 0.49 -4.82
C VAL A 90 -0.41 1.89 -4.21
N THR A 91 -0.69 2.92 -5.03
CA THR A 91 -0.78 4.29 -4.53
C THR A 91 -1.88 4.41 -3.47
N LEU A 92 -3.08 3.89 -3.74
CA LEU A 92 -4.18 3.93 -2.78
C LEU A 92 -3.89 3.13 -1.52
N ALA A 93 -3.29 1.94 -1.62
CA ALA A 93 -2.93 1.13 -0.46
C ALA A 93 -1.95 1.86 0.48
N ILE A 94 -0.98 2.58 -0.07
CA ILE A 94 -0.05 3.42 0.70
C ILE A 94 -0.78 4.60 1.35
N GLN A 95 -1.66 5.28 0.61
CA GLN A 95 -2.45 6.39 1.15
C GLN A 95 -3.40 5.94 2.26
N LEU A 96 -4.04 4.78 2.14
CA LEU A 96 -4.87 4.21 3.19
C LEU A 96 -4.04 4.02 4.47
N ARG A 97 -2.88 3.37 4.36
CA ARG A 97 -2.02 3.03 5.50
C ARG A 97 -1.43 4.26 6.20
N TYR A 98 -1.02 5.28 5.44
CA TYR A 98 -0.27 6.42 5.99
C TYR A 98 -1.05 7.73 6.08
N VAL A 99 -2.24 7.82 5.51
CA VAL A 99 -3.03 9.06 5.57
C VAL A 99 -4.39 8.77 6.21
N THR A 100 -5.09 7.75 5.77
CA THR A 100 -6.48 7.51 6.19
C THR A 100 -6.58 6.85 7.57
N LEU A 101 -5.77 5.82 7.84
CA LEU A 101 -5.85 5.06 9.11
C LEU A 101 -5.23 5.75 10.33
N ILE A 102 -4.60 6.91 10.13
CA ILE A 102 -3.90 7.68 11.16
C ILE A 102 -4.71 8.94 11.55
N ALA A 103 -5.71 9.30 10.76
CA ALA A 103 -6.58 10.46 10.96
C ALA A 103 -7.64 10.23 12.04
#